data_AF-A0AAV4EJL1-F1
#
_entry.id   AF-A0AAV4EJL1-F1
#
_cell.length_a   1.000
_cell.length_b   1.000
_cell.length_c   1.000
_cell.angle_alpha   90.00
_cell.angle_beta   90.00
_cell.angle_gamma   90.00
#
_symmetry.space_group_name_H-M   'P 1'
#
loop_
_entity.id
_entity.type
_entity.pdbx_description
1 polymer ?
#
loop_
_entity_poly.entity_id
_entity_poly.type
_entity_poly.pdbx_seq_one_letter_code
_entity_poly.pdbx_strand_id
1 'polypeptide(L)'
;MKVCWIHGIQQLVQLPCAGWIKGNIRASGLYRVNYEEQNWRALAEQLETDHMLFTIQDRKGLLDDAFALSRANYLNYAIALDFLKYLPRERSWNVWESTMGHLNYVVLVVVVVVVVVVVVVVVVVVVVVVVVVVLSYGAVP
;
A
#
# COMPACT_ATOMS: atom_id res chain seq x y z
N MET A 1 19.80 -2.01 -22.96
CA MET A 1 18.61 -2.56 -22.26
C MET A 1 18.36 -3.95 -22.81
N LYS A 2 18.25 -4.99 -21.98
CA LYS A 2 17.96 -6.35 -22.42
C LYS A 2 16.49 -6.65 -22.13
N VAL A 3 15.71 -6.93 -23.17
CA VAL A 3 14.30 -7.31 -23.04
C VAL A 3 14.22 -8.83 -22.93
N CYS A 4 13.39 -9.33 -22.01
CA CYS A 4 13.12 -10.76 -21.85
C CYS A 4 11.63 -10.99 -22.06
N TRP A 5 11.27 -11.84 -23.02
CA TRP A 5 9.90 -12.25 -23.25
C TRP A 5 9.57 -13.47 -22.40
N ILE A 6 8.51 -13.37 -21.60
CA ILE A 6 7.98 -14.48 -20.83
C ILE A 6 7.00 -15.25 -21.71
N HIS A 7 7.32 -16.51 -22.01
CA HIS A 7 6.42 -17.40 -22.75
C HIS A 7 5.79 -18.40 -21.78
N GLY A 8 4.46 -18.56 -21.85
CA GLY A 8 3.71 -19.44 -20.95
C GLY A 8 3.37 -18.80 -19.61
N ILE A 9 3.17 -19.64 -18.58
CA ILE A 9 2.70 -19.21 -17.25
C ILE A 9 3.82 -18.97 -16.23
N GLN A 10 5.03 -19.49 -16.49
CA GLN A 10 6.17 -19.37 -15.58
C GLN A 10 7.49 -19.45 -16.35
N GLN A 11 8.46 -18.62 -15.96
CA GLN A 11 9.82 -18.66 -16.47
C GLN A 11 10.79 -18.26 -15.37
N LEU A 12 11.88 -19.02 -15.20
CA LEU A 12 12.97 -18.67 -14.30
C LEU A 12 14.00 -17.83 -15.03
N VAL A 13 14.42 -16.72 -14.41
CA VAL A 13 15.41 -15.80 -14.96
C VAL A 13 16.53 -15.63 -13.95
N GLN A 14 17.78 -15.86 -14.38
CA GLN A 14 18.96 -15.62 -13.55
C GLN A 14 19.23 -14.12 -13.48
N LEU A 15 19.31 -13.57 -12.27
CA LEU A 15 19.50 -12.15 -12.01
C LEU A 15 20.83 -11.94 -11.28
N PRO A 16 21.58 -10.86 -11.56
CA PRO A 16 22.80 -10.54 -10.83
C PRO A 16 22.48 -10.27 -9.35
N CYS A 17 23.26 -10.86 -8.44
CA CYS A 17 22.94 -11.00 -7.02
C CYS A 17 23.15 -9.75 -6.16
N ALA A 18 23.00 -8.53 -6.68
CA ALA A 18 23.31 -7.32 -5.91
C ALA A 18 22.22 -6.24 -6.03
N GLY A 19 21.73 -5.79 -4.87
CA GLY A 19 20.83 -4.66 -4.72
C GLY A 19 19.36 -5.00 -4.96
N TRP A 20 18.67 -4.10 -5.65
CA TRP A 20 17.26 -4.22 -5.99
C TRP A 20 17.07 -4.47 -7.48
N ILE A 21 15.90 -5.00 -7.82
CA ILE A 21 15.50 -5.27 -9.20
C ILE A 21 14.16 -4.59 -9.46
N LYS A 22 14.09 -3.86 -10.58
CA LYS A 22 12.86 -3.25 -11.08
C LYS A 22 12.54 -3.79 -12.48
N GLY A 23 11.45 -4.55 -12.56
CA GLY A 23 10.82 -4.95 -13.82
C GLY A 23 9.91 -3.86 -14.39
N ASN A 24 9.39 -4.03 -15.60
CA ASN A 24 8.49 -3.06 -16.27
C ASN A 24 9.04 -1.61 -16.25
N ILE A 25 10.17 -1.40 -16.94
CA ILE A 25 10.85 -0.11 -16.96
C ILE A 25 9.97 0.91 -17.69
N ARG A 26 9.87 2.11 -17.11
CA ARG A 26 8.97 3.22 -17.47
C ARG A 26 7.49 2.85 -17.46
N ALA A 27 7.10 1.77 -16.78
CA ALA A 27 5.73 1.26 -16.77
C ALA A 27 5.15 1.11 -18.20
N SER A 28 5.99 0.62 -19.13
CA SER A 28 5.67 0.51 -20.55
C SER A 28 4.79 -0.69 -20.89
N GLY A 29 4.83 -1.74 -20.08
CA GLY A 29 3.98 -2.91 -20.22
C GLY A 29 2.68 -2.78 -19.42
N LEU A 30 1.60 -3.38 -19.95
CA LEU A 30 0.29 -3.46 -19.30
C LEU A 30 0.24 -4.59 -18.27
N TYR A 31 1.08 -4.51 -17.24
CA TYR A 31 1.12 -5.47 -16.15
C TYR A 31 1.72 -4.83 -14.89
N ARG A 32 1.34 -5.35 -13.72
CA ARG A 32 1.90 -4.98 -12.42
C ARG A 32 3.05 -5.91 -12.07
N VAL A 33 4.02 -5.42 -11.31
CA VAL A 33 5.14 -6.26 -10.86
C VAL A 33 5.11 -6.40 -9.35
N ASN A 34 5.09 -7.64 -8.86
CA ASN A 34 5.26 -7.94 -7.44
C ASN A 34 6.66 -8.52 -7.20
N TYR A 35 7.23 -8.17 -6.04
CA TYR A 35 8.53 -8.64 -5.58
C TYR A 35 8.41 -9.22 -4.18
N GLU A 36 9.43 -9.95 -3.74
CA GLU A 36 9.60 -10.28 -2.33
C GLU A 36 9.76 -8.99 -1.49
N GLU A 37 9.38 -9.05 -0.22
CA GLU A 37 9.38 -7.88 0.67
C GLU A 37 10.75 -7.20 0.77
N GLN A 38 11.83 -7.98 0.75
CA GLN A 38 13.20 -7.48 0.82
C GLN A 38 13.52 -6.54 -0.36
N ASN A 39 13.07 -6.91 -1.57
CA ASN A 39 13.28 -6.09 -2.77
C ASN A 39 12.40 -4.83 -2.74
N TRP A 40 11.15 -4.93 -2.26
CA TRP A 40 10.31 -3.76 -2.06
C TRP A 40 10.93 -2.74 -1.10
N ARG A 41 11.49 -3.21 0.03
CA ARG A 41 12.20 -2.36 0.99
C ARG A 41 13.45 -1.73 0.37
N ALA A 42 14.24 -2.50 -0.37
CA ALA A 42 15.42 -1.98 -1.06
C ALA A 42 15.06 -0.92 -2.13
N LEU A 43 13.93 -1.07 -2.81
CA LEU A 43 13.41 -0.07 -3.75
C LEU A 43 12.94 1.21 -3.03
N ALA A 44 12.26 1.07 -1.89
CA ALA A 44 11.86 2.20 -1.06
C ALA A 44 13.09 2.98 -0.54
N GLU A 45 14.10 2.26 -0.03
CA GLU A 45 15.37 2.84 0.41
C GLU A 45 16.12 3.53 -0.74
N GLN A 46 16.10 2.97 -1.94
CA GLN A 46 16.68 3.63 -3.12
C GLN A 46 15.98 4.95 -3.44
N LEU A 47 14.64 5.00 -3.38
CA LEU A 47 13.90 6.25 -3.60
C LEU A 47 14.21 7.28 -2.51
N GLU A 48 14.39 6.83 -1.27
CA GLU A 48 14.81 7.69 -0.17
C GLU A 48 16.27 8.11 -0.28
N THR A 49 17.16 7.30 -0.85
CA THR A 49 18.56 7.70 -1.02
C THR A 49 18.70 8.64 -2.21
N ASP A 50 18.25 8.20 -3.38
CA ASP A 50 18.24 8.96 -4.62
C ASP A 50 17.10 8.49 -5.55
N HIS A 51 15.98 9.20 -5.50
CA HIS A 51 14.85 8.94 -6.40
C HIS A 51 15.12 9.35 -7.85
N MET A 52 16.14 10.17 -8.14
CA MET A 52 16.42 10.65 -9.50
C MET A 52 17.04 9.56 -10.38
N LEU A 53 17.54 8.48 -9.78
CA LEU A 53 17.96 7.26 -10.48
C LEU A 53 16.80 6.65 -11.29
N PHE A 54 15.58 6.71 -10.76
CA PHE A 54 14.38 6.25 -11.45
C PHE A 54 13.77 7.33 -12.32
N THR A 55 13.24 6.96 -13.48
CA THR A 55 12.44 7.88 -14.30
C THR A 55 11.14 8.25 -13.59
N ILE A 56 10.50 9.36 -13.99
CA ILE A 56 9.19 9.77 -13.47
C ILE A 56 8.18 8.62 -13.58
N GLN A 57 8.19 7.91 -14.71
CA GLN A 57 7.29 6.78 -14.98
C GLN A 57 7.61 5.58 -14.07
N ASP A 58 8.88 5.31 -13.78
CA ASP A 58 9.28 4.24 -12.86
C ASP A 58 8.80 4.53 -11.44
N ARG A 59 8.99 5.76 -10.96
CA ARG A 59 8.55 6.16 -9.60
C ARG A 59 7.04 6.09 -9.46
N LYS A 60 6.31 6.63 -10.45
CA LYS A 60 4.85 6.52 -10.53
C LYS A 60 4.42 5.05 -10.53
N GLY A 61 5.04 4.22 -11.37
CA GLY A 61 4.70 2.79 -11.48
C GLY A 61 4.98 2.01 -10.20
N LEU A 62 6.10 2.30 -9.50
CA LEU A 62 6.43 1.69 -8.20
C LEU A 62 5.39 2.00 -7.13
N LEU A 63 5.01 3.27 -7.00
CA LEU A 63 3.97 3.69 -6.06
C LEU A 63 2.61 3.08 -6.44
N ASP A 64 2.24 3.12 -7.72
CA ASP A 64 0.98 2.55 -8.17
C ASP A 64 0.89 1.04 -7.92
N ASP A 65 1.95 0.30 -8.23
CA ASP A 65 2.02 -1.14 -7.96
C ASP A 65 2.02 -1.44 -6.47
N ALA A 66 2.80 -0.73 -5.65
CA ALA A 66 2.84 -0.96 -4.20
C ALA A 66 1.46 -0.77 -3.56
N PHE A 67 0.76 0.34 -3.85
CA PHE A 67 -0.56 0.60 -3.27
C PHE A 67 -1.65 -0.30 -3.83
N ALA A 68 -1.61 -0.63 -5.12
CA ALA A 68 -2.58 -1.55 -5.73
C ALA A 68 -2.41 -2.98 -5.19
N LEU A 69 -1.18 -3.47 -5.06
CA LEU A 69 -0.88 -4.78 -4.50
C LEU A 69 -1.24 -4.84 -3.01
N SER A 70 -0.99 -3.78 -2.25
CA SER A 70 -1.43 -3.73 -0.85
C SER A 70 -2.94 -3.74 -0.69
N ARG A 71 -3.67 -3.03 -1.56
CA ARG A 71 -5.13 -3.06 -1.58
C ARG A 71 -5.68 -4.45 -1.90
N ALA A 72 -5.00 -5.18 -2.76
CA ALA A 72 -5.33 -6.55 -3.12
C ALA A 72 -4.75 -7.60 -2.14
N ASN A 73 -4.17 -7.17 -1.01
CA ASN A 73 -3.59 -8.02 0.02
C ASN A 73 -2.41 -8.91 -0.45
N TYR A 74 -1.71 -8.49 -1.52
CA TYR A 74 -0.49 -9.12 -2.02
C TYR A 74 0.80 -8.50 -1.46
N LEU A 75 0.70 -7.35 -0.79
CA LEU A 75 1.82 -6.65 -0.16
C LEU A 75 1.37 -6.03 1.17
N ASN A 76 2.18 -6.13 2.22
CA ASN A 76 1.87 -5.48 3.48
C ASN A 76 1.83 -3.94 3.29
N TYR A 77 0.73 -3.30 3.72
CA TYR A 77 0.57 -1.84 3.64
C TYR A 77 1.72 -1.07 4.31
N ALA A 78 2.35 -1.62 5.34
CA ALA A 78 3.52 -1.01 5.97
C ALA A 78 4.65 -0.74 4.95
N ILE A 79 4.86 -1.68 4.02
CA ILE A 79 5.88 -1.54 2.98
C ILE A 79 5.45 -0.51 1.94
N ALA A 80 4.19 -0.49 1.52
CA ALA A 80 3.69 0.55 0.61
C ALA A 80 3.78 1.95 1.24
N LEU A 81 3.55 2.07 2.55
CA LEU A 81 3.69 3.33 3.28
C LEU A 81 5.15 3.78 3.42
N ASP A 82 6.13 2.87 3.42
CA ASP A 82 7.55 3.24 3.40
C ASP A 82 7.92 4.04 2.14
N PHE A 83 7.27 3.79 0.99
CA PHE A 83 7.46 4.58 -0.23
C PHE A 83 7.02 6.04 -0.07
N LEU A 84 6.19 6.38 0.92
CA LEU A 84 5.77 7.77 1.13
C LEU A 84 6.90 8.63 1.73
N LYS A 85 7.91 8.01 2.36
CA LYS A 85 9.00 8.72 3.03
C LYS A 85 9.83 9.59 2.08
N TYR A 86 9.95 9.21 0.81
CA TYR A 86 10.70 10.01 -0.16
C TYR A 86 9.89 11.17 -0.76
N LEU A 87 8.54 11.13 -0.69
CA LEU A 87 7.68 12.10 -1.36
C LEU A 87 7.97 13.57 -1.06
N PRO A 88 8.42 13.99 0.14
CA PRO A 88 8.81 15.38 0.38
C PRO A 88 9.88 15.93 -0.58
N ARG A 89 10.65 15.06 -1.26
CA ARG A 89 11.62 15.42 -2.30
C ARG A 89 11.10 15.25 -3.74
N GLU A 90 9.95 14.60 -3.93
CA GLU A 90 9.34 14.44 -5.24
C GLU A 90 8.81 15.78 -5.77
N ARG A 91 9.17 16.11 -7.01
CA ARG A 91 8.76 17.37 -7.66
C ARG A 91 7.84 17.13 -8.86
N SER A 92 7.69 15.89 -9.31
CA SER A 92 6.85 15.59 -10.47
C SER A 92 5.38 15.59 -10.10
N TRP A 93 4.61 16.47 -10.74
CA TRP A 93 3.15 16.50 -10.65
C TRP A 93 2.53 15.11 -10.92
N ASN A 94 2.98 14.42 -11.96
CA ASN A 94 2.44 13.12 -12.38
C ASN A 94 2.55 12.04 -11.29
N VAL A 95 3.61 12.09 -10.47
CA VAL A 95 3.81 11.16 -9.36
C VAL A 95 2.89 11.53 -8.20
N TRP A 96 2.84 12.83 -7.86
CA TRP A 96 1.94 13.35 -6.81
C TRP A 96 0.47 13.06 -7.09
N GLU A 97 -0.01 13.36 -8.29
CA GLU A 97 -1.39 13.11 -8.72
C GLU A 97 -1.76 11.64 -8.56
N SER A 98 -0.91 10.73 -9.06
CA SER A 98 -1.12 9.29 -8.95
C SER A 98 -1.14 8.82 -7.49
N THR A 99 -0.22 9.32 -6.68
CA THR A 99 -0.08 8.92 -5.28
C THR A 99 -1.22 9.43 -4.43
N MET A 100 -1.69 10.66 -4.69
CA MET A 100 -2.81 11.25 -3.98
C MET A 100 -4.10 10.44 -4.16
N GLY A 101 -4.32 9.87 -5.35
CA GLY A 101 -5.44 8.94 -5.57
C GLY A 101 -5.41 7.73 -4.64
N HIS A 102 -4.23 7.16 -4.38
CA HIS A 102 -4.06 6.06 -3.43
C HIS A 102 -4.19 6.49 -1.98
N LEU A 103 -3.64 7.65 -1.61
CA LEU A 103 -3.75 8.19 -0.26
C LEU A 103 -5.19 8.53 0.10
N ASN A 104 -5.95 9.11 -0.82
CA ASN A 104 -7.38 9.38 -0.63
C ASN A 104 -8.16 8.10 -0.34
N TYR A 105 -7.84 7.01 -1.03
CA TYR A 105 -8.44 5.70 -0.74
C TYR A 105 -8.07 5.22 0.67
N VAL A 106 -6.80 5.31 1.06
CA VAL A 106 -6.35 4.91 2.41
C VAL A 106 -7.05 5.73 3.48
N VAL A 107 -7.12 7.06 3.32
CA VAL A 107 -7.82 7.96 4.24
C VAL A 107 -9.30 7.60 4.33
N LEU A 108 -9.97 7.37 3.20
CA LEU A 108 -11.38 6.96 3.19
C LEU A 108 -11.59 5.66 3.97
N VAL A 109 -10.77 4.63 3.72
CA VAL A 109 -10.88 3.35 4.43
C VAL A 109 -10.63 3.53 5.93
N VAL A 110 -9.60 4.28 6.32
CA VAL A 110 -9.29 4.54 7.73
C VAL A 110 -10.45 5.26 8.41
N VAL A 111 -11.01 6.30 7.80
CA VAL A 111 -12.17 7.02 8.34
C VAL A 111 -13.37 6.10 8.48
N VAL A 112 -13.70 5.31 7.47
CA VAL A 112 -14.81 4.36 7.52
C VAL A 112 -14.58 3.32 8.61
N VAL A 113 -13.40 2.74 8.72
CA VAL A 113 -13.06 1.75 9.76
C VAL A 113 -13.16 2.37 11.14
N VAL A 114 -12.61 3.57 11.37
CA VAL A 114 -12.69 4.27 12.66
C VAL A 114 -14.15 4.57 13.02
N VAL A 115 -14.95 5.08 12.07
CA VAL A 115 -16.37 5.35 12.30
C VAL A 115 -17.12 4.07 12.64
N VAL A 116 -16.92 2.99 11.88
CA VAL A 116 -17.56 1.70 12.16
C VAL A 116 -17.15 1.16 13.52
N VAL A 117 -15.87 1.21 13.88
CA VAL A 117 -15.38 0.75 15.19
C VAL A 117 -15.99 1.60 16.31
N VAL A 118 -16.01 2.92 16.18
CA VAL A 118 -16.62 3.83 17.17
C VAL A 118 -18.11 3.53 17.33
N VAL A 119 -18.84 3.38 16.22
CA VAL A 119 -20.28 3.05 16.25
C VAL A 119 -20.50 1.71 16.93
N VAL A 120 -19.74 0.68 16.57
CA VAL A 120 -19.86 -0.66 17.19
C VAL A 120 -19.56 -0.58 18.69
N VAL A 121 -18.50 0.11 19.09
CA VAL A 121 -18.15 0.29 20.51
C VAL A 121 -19.25 1.03 21.26
N VAL A 122 -19.78 2.13 20.72
CA VAL A 122 -20.87 2.89 21.33
C VAL A 122 -22.12 2.02 21.48
N VAL A 123 -22.52 1.29 20.43
CA VAL A 123 -23.68 0.40 20.47
C VAL A 123 -23.48 -0.69 21.53
N VAL A 124 -22.33 -1.35 21.57
CA VAL A 124 -22.02 -2.38 22.56
C VAL A 124 -22.09 -1.80 23.98
N VAL A 125 -21.49 -0.63 24.22
CA VAL A 125 -21.53 0.05 25.53
C VAL A 125 -22.96 0.37 25.93
N VAL A 126 -23.76 0.95 25.03
CA VAL A 126 -25.17 1.29 25.30
C VAL A 126 -25.96 0.03 25.64
N VAL A 127 -25.82 -1.05 24.86
CA VAL A 127 -26.50 -2.32 25.11
C VAL A 127 -26.12 -2.87 26.49
N VAL A 128 -24.84 -2.89 26.84
CA VAL A 128 -24.36 -3.35 28.14
C VAL A 128 -24.93 -2.50 29.27
N VAL A 129 -24.89 -1.18 29.15
CA VAL A 129 -25.45 -0.26 30.15
C VAL A 129 -26.95 -0.49 30.33
N VAL A 130 -27.70 -0.60 29.24
CA VAL A 130 -29.15 -0.88 29.29
C VAL A 130 -29.43 -2.21 29.97
N VAL A 131 -28.68 -3.26 29.64
CA VAL A 131 -28.84 -4.58 30.28
C VAL A 131 -28.55 -4.49 31.78
N VAL A 132 -27.46 -3.85 32.19
CA VAL A 132 -27.10 -3.68 33.61
C VAL A 132 -28.16 -2.88 34.37
N VAL A 133 -28.68 -1.81 33.76
CA VAL A 133 -29.76 -0.99 34.32
C VAL A 133 -31.02 -1.82 34.48
N VAL A 134 -31.49 -2.51 33.44
CA VAL A 134 -32.68 -3.36 33.49
C VAL A 134 -32.57 -4.44 34.57
N LEU A 135 -31.40 -5.09 34.68
CA LEU A 135 -31.16 -6.10 35.73
C LEU A 135 -31.17 -5.49 37.14
N SER A 136 -30.67 -4.26 37.31
CA SER A 136 -30.65 -3.57 38.60
C SER A 136 -32.04 -3.14 39.07
N TYR A 137 -32.91 -2.70 38.16
CA TYR A 137 -34.27 -2.24 38.48
C TYR A 137 -35.31 -3.38 38.46
N GLY A 138 -35.09 -4.46 37.72
CA GLY A 138 -35.99 -5.62 37.66
C GLY A 138 -35.89 -6.58 38.87
N ALA A 139 -34.98 -6.32 39.81
CA ALA A 139 -34.75 -7.13 41.00
C ALA A 139 -35.39 -6.56 42.28
N VAL A 140 -36.19 -5.49 42.20
CA VAL A 140 -36.92 -4.91 43.34
C VAL A 140 -38.35 -5.46 43.34
N PRO A 141 -38.75 -6.31 44.31
CA PRO A 141 -40.10 -6.85 44.42
C PRO A 141 -41.14 -5.80 44.84
#